data_AF-A0AAD5JLK8-F1
#
_entry.id   AF-A0AAD5JLK8-F1
#
_cell.length_a   1.000
_cell.length_b   1.000
_cell.length_c   1.000
_cell.angle_alpha   90.00
_cell.angle_beta   90.00
_cell.angle_gamma   90.00
#
_symmetry.space_group_name_H-M   'P 1'
#
loop_
_entity.id
_entity.type
_entity.pdbx_description
1 polymer ?
#
loop_
_entity_poly.entity_id
_entity_poly.type
_entity_poly.pdbx_seq_one_letter_code
_entity_poly.pdbx_strand_id
1 'polypeptide(L)'
;MYAGSQFKYVKHKVDAVDKENLRYGYSVIEGDALMNNALEKIVYETKVSPSPSGGGSICKNTSKYYTIGEFEIQEEQIKAGKDKASALYKAIEAYLLANPDAY
;
A
#
# COMPACT_ATOMS: atom_id res chain seq x y z
N MET A 1 -8.08 -12.20 -19.17
CA MET A 1 -6.61 -12.18 -19.13
C MET A 1 -6.20 -11.20 -18.06
N TYR A 2 -5.57 -11.63 -16.96
CA TYR A 2 -4.98 -10.70 -16.01
C TYR A 2 -3.71 -10.15 -16.63
N ALA A 3 -3.71 -8.87 -17.03
CA ALA A 3 -2.46 -8.20 -17.36
C ALA A 3 -1.56 -8.30 -16.13
N GLY A 4 -0.40 -8.94 -16.29
CA GLY A 4 0.59 -9.01 -15.22
C GLY A 4 0.95 -7.61 -14.72
N SER A 5 1.49 -7.53 -13.50
CA SER A 5 2.03 -6.27 -12.98
C SER A 5 3.00 -5.66 -13.99
N GLN A 6 2.88 -4.35 -14.25
CA GLN A 6 3.87 -3.60 -15.06
C GLN A 6 5.29 -3.65 -14.46
N PHE A 7 5.39 -3.97 -13.17
CA PHE A 7 6.64 -4.17 -12.44
C PHE A 7 6.97 -5.65 -12.33
N LYS A 8 8.22 -6.02 -12.66
CA LYS A 8 8.75 -7.38 -12.60
C LYS A 8 9.13 -7.77 -11.18
N TYR A 9 9.68 -6.84 -10.41
CA TYR A 9 10.05 -7.08 -9.01
C TYR A 9 10.00 -5.81 -8.16
N VAL A 10 9.82 -6.00 -6.85
CA VAL A 10 9.93 -4.99 -5.81
C VAL A 10 10.55 -5.62 -4.56
N LYS A 11 11.40 -4.88 -3.85
CA LYS A 11 11.95 -5.28 -2.55
C LYS A 11 11.32 -4.43 -1.46
N HIS A 12 10.54 -5.07 -0.61
CA HIS A 12 9.97 -4.45 0.57
C HIS A 12 10.89 -4.65 1.78
N LYS A 13 11.01 -3.61 2.59
CA LYS A 13 11.61 -3.64 3.92
C LYS A 13 10.55 -3.27 4.94
N VAL A 14 10.34 -4.12 5.93
CA VAL A 14 9.44 -3.81 7.05
C VAL A 14 10.12 -2.76 7.92
N ASP A 15 9.45 -1.62 8.14
CA ASP A 15 9.98 -0.53 8.97
C ASP A 15 9.41 -0.57 10.39
N ALA A 16 8.12 -0.90 10.53
CA ALA A 16 7.46 -0.94 11.83
C ALA A 16 6.28 -1.92 11.85
N VAL A 17 6.12 -2.61 12.97
CA VAL A 17 4.94 -3.43 13.29
C VAL A 17 4.50 -3.06 14.69
N ASP A 18 3.36 -2.39 14.81
CA ASP A 18 2.76 -1.98 16.07
C ASP A 18 1.40 -2.65 16.20
N LYS A 19 1.38 -3.77 16.94
CA LYS A 19 0.17 -4.57 17.15
C LYS A 19 -0.83 -3.89 18.07
N GLU A 20 -0.37 -3.04 18.99
CA GLU A 20 -1.23 -2.37 19.97
C GLU A 20 -2.06 -1.27 19.32
N ASN A 21 -1.43 -0.48 18.44
CA ASN A 21 -2.11 0.60 17.72
C ASN A 21 -2.57 0.21 16.31
N LEU A 22 -2.44 -1.08 15.96
CA LEU A 22 -2.75 -1.65 14.64
C LEU A 22 -2.12 -0.85 13.50
N ARG A 23 -0.82 -0.56 13.62
CA ARG A 23 -0.04 0.13 12.60
C ARG A 23 1.00 -0.79 11.97
N TYR A 24 1.16 -0.63 10.66
CA TYR A 24 2.15 -1.34 9.88
C TYR A 24 2.84 -0.37 8.93
N GLY A 25 4.17 -0.34 8.96
CA GLY A 25 5.01 0.49 8.12
C GLY A 25 5.97 -0.35 7.31
N TYR A 26 6.09 -0.07 6.01
CA TYR A 26 7.06 -0.71 5.13
C TYR A 26 7.53 0.24 4.02
N SER A 27 8.72 -0.02 3.50
CA SER A 27 9.32 0.75 2.42
C SER A 27 9.61 -0.12 1.20
N VAL A 28 9.43 0.43 0.01
CA VAL A 28 10.05 -0.07 -1.22
C VAL A 28 11.44 0.54 -1.30
N ILE A 29 12.47 -0.31 -1.29
CA ILE A 29 13.88 0.11 -1.28
C ILE A 29 14.64 -0.30 -2.55
N GLU A 30 14.04 -1.14 -3.39
CA GLU A 30 14.61 -1.59 -4.66
C GLU A 30 13.47 -2.10 -5.57
N GLY A 31 13.66 -2.04 -6.88
CA GLY A 31 12.73 -2.58 -7.86
C GLY A 31 12.12 -1.57 -8.82
N ASP A 32 11.37 -2.08 -9.79
CA ASP A 32 10.86 -1.30 -10.92
C ASP A 32 9.87 -0.21 -10.48
N ALA A 33 9.28 -0.36 -9.29
CA ALA A 33 8.40 0.64 -8.68
C ALA A 33 9.11 1.94 -8.31
N LEU A 34 10.45 1.98 -8.25
CA LEU A 34 11.24 3.19 -8.02
C LEU A 34 11.49 4.02 -9.28
N MET A 35 10.78 3.72 -10.37
CA MET A 35 10.71 4.53 -11.60
C MET A 35 12.09 4.85 -12.19
N ASN A 36 12.89 3.82 -12.48
CA ASN A 36 14.24 3.96 -13.06
C ASN A 36 15.15 4.91 -12.27
N ASN A 37 15.18 4.76 -10.94
CA ASN A 37 15.96 5.57 -10.00
C ASN A 37 15.52 7.05 -9.92
N ALA A 38 14.29 7.38 -10.31
CA ALA A 38 13.71 8.69 -10.02
C ALA A 38 13.29 8.82 -8.54
N LEU A 39 13.06 7.69 -7.87
CA LEU A 39 12.72 7.63 -6.45
C LEU A 39 13.84 6.93 -5.66
N GLU A 40 14.23 7.50 -4.53
CA GLU A 40 15.13 6.87 -3.55
C GLU A 40 14.41 5.70 -2.87
N LYS A 41 13.17 5.94 -2.44
CA LYS A 41 12.31 4.95 -1.77
C LYS A 41 10.86 5.43 -1.75
N ILE A 42 9.96 4.50 -1.48
CA ILE A 42 8.56 4.79 -1.19
C ILE A 42 8.24 4.22 0.19
N VAL A 43 7.71 5.03 1.09
CA VAL A 43 7.32 4.61 2.44
C VAL A 43 5.80 4.51 2.50
N TYR A 44 5.29 3.39 3.00
CA TYR A 44 3.88 3.14 3.23
C TYR A 44 3.63 2.97 4.71
N GLU A 45 2.62 3.68 5.21
CA GLU A 45 2.15 3.58 6.59
C GLU A 45 0.65 3.27 6.56
N THR A 46 0.27 2.15 7.17
CA THR A 46 -1.12 1.73 7.33
C THR A 46 -1.50 1.76 8.79
N LYS A 47 -2.68 2.27 9.10
CA LYS A 47 -3.31 2.20 10.42
C LYS A 47 -4.74 1.71 10.26
N VAL A 48 -5.12 0.74 11.07
CA VAL A 48 -6.51 0.27 11.17
C VAL A 48 -7.10 0.76 12.48
N SER A 49 -8.34 1.25 12.45
CA SER A 49 -9.09 1.65 13.64
C SER A 49 -10.54 1.19 13.56
N PRO A 50 -11.24 0.99 14.69
CA PRO A 50 -12.67 0.67 14.67
C PRO A 50 -13.48 1.75 13.93
N SER A 51 -14.53 1.33 13.21
CA SER A 51 -15.50 2.27 12.64
C SER A 51 -16.36 2.90 13.75
N PRO A 52 -16.61 4.23 13.72
CA PRO A 52 -17.52 4.89 14.65
C PRO A 52 -18.94 4.32 14.65
N SER A 53 -19.38 3.72 13.53
CA SER A 53 -20.72 3.13 13.37
C SER A 53 -20.85 1.73 13.98
N GLY A 54 -19.76 1.13 14.47
CA GLY A 54 -19.71 -0.27 14.88
C GLY A 54 -19.63 -1.26 13.70
N GLY A 55 -19.23 -2.50 13.99
CA GLY A 55 -19.28 -3.64 13.05
C GLY A 55 -18.23 -3.67 11.94
N GLY A 56 -17.26 -2.75 11.93
CA GLY A 56 -16.23 -2.70 10.88
C GLY A 56 -15.02 -1.88 11.28
N SER A 57 -14.14 -1.61 10.32
CA SER A 57 -12.90 -0.86 10.53
C SER A 57 -12.71 0.24 9.48
N ILE A 58 -11.91 1.24 9.83
CA ILE A 58 -11.39 2.26 8.93
C ILE A 58 -9.91 1.97 8.75
N CYS A 59 -9.51 1.71 7.50
CA CYS A 59 -8.10 1.58 7.12
C CYS A 59 -7.61 2.91 6.55
N LYS A 60 -6.65 3.55 7.22
CA LYS A 60 -5.96 4.74 6.71
C LYS A 60 -4.58 4.33 6.19
N ASN A 61 -4.36 4.52 4.90
CA ASN A 61 -3.07 4.30 4.25
C ASN A 61 -2.44 5.63 3.84
N THR A 62 -1.16 5.79 4.12
CA THR A 62 -0.35 6.95 3.75
C THR A 62 0.84 6.48 2.93
N SER A 63 1.05 7.08 1.77
CA SER A 63 2.21 6.82 0.90
C SER A 63 3.06 8.07 0.81
N LYS A 64 4.36 7.95 1.09
CA LYS A 64 5.35 9.02 0.98
C LYS A 64 6.37 8.62 -0.07
N TYR A 65 6.56 9.46 -1.07
CA TYR A 65 7.49 9.22 -2.17
C TYR A 65 8.71 10.13 -1.99
N TYR A 66 9.90 9.55 -1.95
CA TYR A 66 11.15 10.27 -1.79
C TYR A 66 11.83 10.34 -3.15
N THR A 67 11.81 11.52 -3.77
CA THR A 67 12.34 11.76 -5.12
C THR A 67 13.84 12.01 -5.08
N ILE A 68 14.55 11.58 -6.13
CA ILE A 68 15.95 11.94 -6.35
C ILE A 68 15.97 13.20 -7.23
N GLY A 69 16.49 14.30 -6.68
CA GLY A 69 16.52 15.60 -7.36
C GLY A 69 15.13 16.20 -7.55
N GLU A 70 15.01 17.08 -8.55
CA GLU A 70 13.75 17.72 -8.94
C GLU A 70 12.94 16.81 -9.88
N PHE A 71 12.40 15.72 -9.32
CA PHE A 71 11.47 14.85 -10.02
C PHE A 71 10.04 15.10 -9.53
N GLU A 72 9.13 15.39 -10.44
CA GLU A 72 7.72 15.57 -10.13
C GLU A 72 6.93 14.29 -10.43
N ILE A 73 6.19 13.81 -9.43
CA ILE A 73 5.29 12.66 -9.60
C ILE A 73 3.94 13.19 -10.09
N GLN A 74 3.55 12.72 -11.27
CA GLN A 74 2.29 13.13 -11.88
C GLN A 74 1.09 12.63 -11.06
N GLU A 75 0.05 13.46 -10.93
CA GLU A 75 -1.15 13.13 -10.16
C GLU A 75 -1.81 11.82 -10.63
N GLU A 76 -1.78 11.56 -11.93
CA GLU A 76 -2.32 10.33 -12.52
C GLU A 76 -1.60 9.08 -12.01
N GLN A 77 -0.30 9.14 -11.77
CA GLN A 77 0.46 8.03 -11.20
C GLN A 77 0.11 7.80 -9.72
N ILE A 78 -0.09 8.88 -8.97
CA ILE A 78 -0.55 8.82 -7.57
C ILE A 78 -1.93 8.17 -7.52
N LYS A 79 -2.84 8.57 -8.42
CA LYS A 79 -4.19 8.01 -8.53
C LYS A 79 -4.17 6.53 -8.91
N ALA A 80 -3.38 6.15 -9.91
CA ALA A 80 -3.23 4.74 -10.30
C ALA A 80 -2.70 3.87 -9.14
N GLY A 81 -1.74 4.38 -8.37
CA GLY A 81 -1.24 3.73 -7.16
C GLY A 81 -2.34 3.55 -6.10
N LYS A 82 -3.13 4.60 -5.86
CA LYS A 82 -4.28 4.56 -4.93
C LYS A 82 -5.35 3.54 -5.37
N ASP A 83 -5.70 3.52 -6.64
CA ASP A 83 -6.73 2.61 -7.18
C ASP A 83 -6.28 1.16 -7.10
N LYS A 84 -4.99 0.89 -7.36
CA LYS A 84 -4.40 -0.45 -7.19
C LYS A 84 -4.44 -0.91 -5.73
N ALA A 85 -4.10 -0.03 -4.79
CA ALA A 85 -4.19 -0.36 -3.36
C ALA A 85 -5.65 -0.62 -2.94
N SER A 86 -6.60 0.22 -3.39
CA SER A 86 -8.03 0.05 -3.13
C SER A 86 -8.57 -1.28 -3.67
N ALA A 87 -8.17 -1.67 -4.88
CA ALA A 87 -8.56 -2.95 -5.46
C ALA A 87 -8.04 -4.15 -4.64
N LEU A 88 -6.80 -4.09 -4.15
CA LEU A 88 -6.24 -5.12 -3.28
C LEU A 88 -7.03 -5.23 -1.97
N TYR A 89 -7.34 -4.11 -1.31
CA TYR A 89 -8.13 -4.11 -0.08
C TYR A 89 -9.51 -4.73 -0.29
N LYS A 90 -10.21 -4.37 -1.38
CA LYS A 90 -11.51 -4.96 -1.70
C LYS A 90 -11.44 -6.47 -1.95
N ALA A 91 -10.37 -6.94 -2.58
CA ALA A 91 -10.18 -8.37 -2.81
C ALA A 91 -9.96 -9.13 -1.49
N ILE A 92 -9.15 -8.57 -0.57
CA ILE A 92 -8.93 -9.14 0.77
C ILE A 92 -10.24 -9.14 1.57
N GLU A 93 -10.96 -8.01 1.58
CA GLU A 93 -12.26 -7.88 2.25
C GLU A 93 -13.26 -8.92 1.74
N ALA A 94 -13.42 -9.04 0.41
CA ALA A 94 -14.32 -10.03 -0.20
C ALA A 94 -13.94 -11.47 0.18
N TYR A 95 -12.64 -11.78 0.23
CA TYR A 95 -12.16 -13.09 0.67
C TYR A 95 -12.51 -13.35 2.15
N LEU A 96 -12.23 -12.40 3.05
CA LEU A 96 -12.51 -12.56 4.47
C LEU A 96 -14.02 -12.68 4.75
N LEU A 97 -14.86 -11.91 4.04
CA LEU A 97 -16.32 -12.01 4.16
C LEU A 97 -16.85 -13.37 3.68
N ALA A 98 -16.25 -13.95 2.65
CA ALA A 98 -16.62 -15.28 2.17
C ALA A 98 -16.08 -16.43 3.04
N ASN A 99 -15.11 -16.16 3.92
CA ASN A 99 -14.41 -17.15 4.74
C ASN A 99 -14.34 -16.68 6.21
N PRO A 100 -15.49 -16.67 6.94
CA PRO A 100 -15.58 -16.06 8.28
C PRO A 100 -14.72 -16.75 9.36
N ASP A 101 -14.32 -18.01 9.14
CA ASP A 101 -13.53 -18.79 10.11
C ASP A 101 -12.02 -18.83 9.78
N ALA A 102 -11.56 -18.04 8.80
CA ALA A 102 -10.16 -18.08 8.35
C ALA A 102 -9.16 -17.45 9.34
N TYR A 103 -9.61 -16.54 10.21
CA TYR A 103 -8.78 -15.76 11.14
C TYR A 103 -9.52 -15.44 12.44
#